data_AF-Q0TZ61-F1
#
_entry.id   AF-Q0TZ61-F1
#
_cell.length_a   1.000
_cell.length_b   1.000
_cell.length_c   1.000
_cell.angle_alpha   90.00
_cell.angle_beta   90.00
_cell.angle_gamma   90.00
#
_symmetry.space_group_name_H-M   'P 1'
#
loop_
_entity.id
_entity.type
_entity.pdbx_description
1 polymer ?
#
loop_
_entity_poly.entity_id
_entity_poly.type
_entity_poly.pdbx_seq_one_letter_code
_entity_poly.pdbx_strand_id
1 'polypeptide(L)'
;MPAPTTCPISEVDRALSSELQASLQDLQQRHVDENRTQAQADNDDGSTQGYIALLRQRRRLAELQVIQDSLEKLLSARPSHAPKDPKALVKETIGEQPDLPAERLEHISQSNDDQTWVFKLKQEVLESRANMDRAKAARVEAQSHSRGEASLQQQVYALECAKDEMVEWVQGELVKMEEDSIFLEDASPIKRPLKDNAPVDLASAEQRVRDVYTQYTTARASLIESYESLQHPPTVEQDEKAEIEAASTKQTTAPQMPITKLFPHLPHLARTSNNDRALLQQSVYLQSQIAAADQDIEDALLRLSGESHLLPAGSKDVAAWGNTALEAEATTCEFVKEKLLASKAEISGVSRVVELCTLQGEVLAAVK
;
A
#
# COMPACT_ATOMS: atom_id res chain seq x y z
N MET A 1 -14.50 -43.59 -76.59
CA MET A 1 -14.19 -43.58 -75.15
C MET A 1 -13.42 -42.31 -74.84
N PRO A 2 -14.06 -41.25 -74.30
CA PRO A 2 -13.36 -40.01 -73.98
C PRO A 2 -12.75 -40.08 -72.57
N ALA A 3 -11.53 -39.53 -72.45
CA ALA A 3 -10.78 -39.41 -71.20
C ALA A 3 -11.43 -38.38 -70.25
N PRO A 4 -11.37 -38.59 -68.92
CA PRO A 4 -11.87 -37.62 -67.95
C PRO A 4 -10.90 -36.44 -67.82
N THR A 5 -11.43 -35.24 -68.09
CA THR A 5 -10.77 -33.95 -67.87
C THR A 5 -10.74 -33.66 -66.37
N THR A 6 -9.56 -33.64 -65.78
CA THR A 6 -9.34 -33.29 -64.37
C THR A 6 -9.48 -31.77 -64.20
N CYS A 7 -10.36 -31.33 -63.31
CA CYS A 7 -10.65 -29.91 -63.06
C CYS A 7 -9.46 -29.21 -62.34
N PRO A 8 -9.06 -27.99 -62.78
CA PRO A 8 -7.89 -27.26 -62.24
C PRO A 8 -8.12 -26.57 -60.88
N ILE A 9 -9.33 -26.64 -60.32
CA ILE A 9 -9.70 -25.85 -59.12
C ILE A 9 -9.05 -26.41 -57.84
N SER A 10 -8.79 -27.72 -57.77
CA SER A 10 -8.22 -28.36 -56.57
C SER A 10 -6.73 -28.09 -56.35
N GLU A 11 -6.01 -27.63 -57.36
CA GLU A 11 -4.58 -27.32 -57.25
C GLU A 11 -4.34 -25.92 -56.70
N VAL A 12 -5.22 -24.97 -57.02
CA VAL A 12 -5.16 -23.60 -56.52
C VAL A 12 -5.42 -23.57 -55.02
N ASP A 13 -6.43 -24.30 -54.54
CA ASP A 13 -6.74 -24.38 -53.11
C ASP A 13 -5.60 -25.04 -52.30
N ARG A 14 -4.93 -26.04 -52.89
CA ARG A 14 -3.75 -26.67 -52.27
C ARG A 14 -2.55 -25.73 -52.23
N ALA A 15 -2.29 -25.00 -53.31
CA ALA A 15 -1.22 -24.00 -53.36
C ALA A 15 -1.45 -22.91 -52.31
N LEU A 16 -2.67 -22.37 -52.23
CA LEU A 16 -3.05 -21.36 -51.24
C LEU A 16 -2.91 -21.89 -49.81
N SER A 17 -3.32 -23.14 -49.56
CA SER A 17 -3.17 -23.76 -48.23
C SER A 17 -1.70 -23.95 -47.83
N SER A 18 -0.82 -24.25 -48.81
CA SER A 18 0.61 -24.41 -48.56
C SER A 18 1.31 -23.07 -48.30
N GLU A 19 0.89 -22.00 -48.98
CA GLU A 19 1.37 -20.63 -48.75
C GLU A 19 0.92 -20.10 -47.39
N LEU A 20 -0.32 -20.41 -46.98
CA LEU A 20 -0.86 -20.05 -45.67
C LEU A 20 -0.16 -20.84 -44.54
N GLN A 21 0.18 -22.11 -44.78
CA GLN A 21 1.00 -22.89 -43.84
C GLN A 21 2.44 -22.37 -43.74
N ALA A 22 3.04 -21.97 -44.87
CA ALA A 22 4.39 -21.42 -44.89
C ALA A 22 4.46 -20.07 -44.15
N SER A 23 3.47 -19.20 -44.36
CA SER A 23 3.40 -17.91 -43.64
C SER A 23 3.16 -18.08 -42.14
N LEU A 24 2.37 -19.08 -41.73
CA LEU A 24 2.19 -19.42 -40.31
C LEU A 24 3.48 -19.96 -39.68
N GLN A 25 4.25 -20.78 -40.40
CA GLN A 25 5.55 -21.26 -39.92
C GLN A 25 6.58 -20.12 -39.80
N ASP A 26 6.63 -19.21 -40.77
CA ASP A 26 7.51 -18.03 -40.72
C ASP A 26 7.14 -17.12 -39.54
N LEU A 27 5.84 -16.90 -39.29
CA LEU A 27 5.36 -16.09 -38.17
C LEU A 27 5.66 -16.76 -36.81
N GLN A 28 5.57 -18.09 -36.74
CA GLN A 28 5.98 -18.85 -35.56
C GLN A 28 7.50 -18.78 -35.33
N GLN A 29 8.32 -18.88 -36.38
CA GLN A 29 9.78 -18.79 -36.27
C GLN A 29 10.23 -17.39 -35.85
N ARG A 30 9.66 -16.32 -36.43
CA ARG A 30 9.97 -14.94 -36.02
C ARG A 30 9.64 -14.68 -34.55
N HIS A 31 8.54 -15.23 -34.05
CA HIS A 31 8.20 -15.12 -32.63
C HIS A 31 9.12 -15.91 -31.69
N VAL A 32 9.79 -16.96 -32.18
CA VAL A 32 10.77 -17.71 -31.38
C VAL A 32 12.13 -17.00 -31.36
N ASP A 33 12.53 -16.35 -32.46
CA ASP A 33 13.81 -15.65 -32.55
C ASP A 33 13.83 -14.29 -31.84
N GLU A 34 12.72 -13.53 -31.83
CA GLU A 34 12.60 -12.30 -31.01
C GLU A 34 12.67 -12.57 -29.49
N ASN A 35 12.36 -13.78 -29.04
CA ASN A 35 12.49 -14.15 -27.63
C ASN A 35 13.94 -14.48 -27.21
N ARG A 36 14.84 -14.71 -28.17
CA ARG A 36 16.21 -15.18 -27.89
C ARG A 36 17.20 -14.05 -27.63
N THR A 37 16.91 -12.84 -28.10
CA THR A 37 17.76 -11.65 -27.93
C THR A 37 17.59 -10.94 -26.58
N GLN A 38 16.62 -11.32 -25.75
CA GLN A 38 16.47 -10.82 -24.38
C GLN A 38 17.19 -11.70 -23.33
N ALA A 39 18.04 -12.63 -23.76
CA ALA A 39 18.78 -13.57 -22.89
C ALA A 39 20.20 -13.06 -22.56
N GLN A 40 20.31 -11.87 -21.96
CA GLN A 40 21.56 -11.39 -21.37
C GLN A 40 21.32 -10.79 -19.98
N ALA A 41 21.18 -11.70 -19.01
CA ALA A 41 21.69 -11.57 -17.66
C ALA A 41 21.71 -12.98 -17.06
N ASP A 42 22.86 -13.64 -17.21
CA ASP A 42 23.09 -14.97 -16.64
C ASP A 42 23.16 -14.92 -15.11
N ASN A 43 22.63 -15.99 -14.51
CA ASN A 43 22.92 -16.54 -13.18
C ASN A 43 21.96 -16.17 -12.03
N ASP A 44 20.74 -16.71 -12.11
CA ASP A 44 20.01 -17.42 -11.02
C ASP A 44 18.53 -17.70 -11.37
N ASP A 45 18.09 -17.26 -12.55
CA ASP A 45 16.68 -17.00 -12.85
C ASP A 45 16.01 -18.09 -13.73
N GLY A 46 16.52 -19.32 -13.79
CA GLY A 46 15.97 -20.35 -14.68
C GLY A 46 14.54 -20.78 -14.32
N SER A 47 14.25 -20.89 -13.02
CA SER A 47 12.91 -21.25 -12.51
C SER A 47 11.92 -20.09 -12.56
N THR A 48 12.37 -18.87 -12.27
CA THR A 48 11.60 -17.62 -12.32
C THR A 48 11.32 -17.19 -13.76
N GLN A 49 12.28 -17.32 -14.69
CA GLN A 49 12.03 -17.12 -16.13
C GLN A 49 11.06 -18.16 -16.68
N GLY A 50 11.19 -19.43 -16.28
CA GLY A 50 10.23 -20.47 -16.62
C GLY A 50 8.83 -20.15 -16.10
N TYR A 51 8.73 -19.66 -14.87
CA TYR A 51 7.48 -19.24 -14.25
C TYR A 51 6.86 -18.00 -14.91
N ILE A 52 7.66 -16.98 -15.27
CA ILE A 52 7.22 -15.80 -16.03
C ILE A 52 6.72 -16.22 -17.41
N ALA A 53 7.41 -17.15 -18.08
CA ALA A 53 6.98 -17.70 -19.36
C ALA A 53 5.63 -18.42 -19.24
N LEU A 54 5.43 -19.22 -18.19
CA LEU A 54 4.15 -19.88 -17.89
C LEU A 54 3.04 -18.86 -17.59
N LEU A 55 3.32 -17.80 -16.82
CA LEU A 55 2.35 -16.72 -16.56
C LEU A 55 1.93 -16.01 -17.84
N ARG A 56 2.88 -15.68 -18.71
CA ARG A 56 2.60 -15.10 -20.03
C ARG A 56 1.75 -16.05 -20.89
N GLN A 57 2.07 -17.34 -20.87
CA GLN A 57 1.28 -18.36 -21.56
C GLN A 57 -0.15 -18.47 -21.01
N ARG A 58 -0.31 -18.45 -19.68
CA ARG A 58 -1.62 -18.52 -19.03
C ARG A 58 -2.45 -17.28 -19.30
N ARG A 59 -1.85 -16.09 -19.28
CA ARG A 59 -2.49 -14.83 -19.68
C ARG A 59 -2.95 -14.89 -21.13
N ARG A 60 -2.09 -15.37 -22.04
CA ARG A 60 -2.43 -15.55 -23.45
C ARG A 60 -3.54 -16.56 -23.66
N LEU A 61 -3.56 -17.66 -22.89
CA LEU A 61 -4.64 -18.64 -22.91
C LEU A 61 -5.95 -18.00 -22.44
N ALA A 62 -5.93 -17.25 -21.33
CA ALA A 62 -7.10 -16.53 -20.84
C ALA A 62 -7.62 -15.50 -21.88
N GLU A 63 -6.73 -14.77 -22.55
CA GLU A 63 -7.08 -13.85 -23.64
C GLU A 63 -7.72 -14.62 -24.82
N LEU A 64 -7.14 -15.75 -25.23
CA LEU A 64 -7.70 -16.61 -26.27
C LEU A 64 -9.04 -17.22 -25.87
N GLN A 65 -9.22 -17.58 -24.61
CA GLN A 65 -10.47 -18.11 -24.08
C GLN A 65 -11.56 -17.05 -24.05
N VAL A 66 -11.24 -15.80 -23.67
CA VAL A 66 -12.18 -14.68 -23.78
C VAL A 66 -12.59 -14.44 -25.23
N ILE A 67 -11.63 -14.52 -26.17
CA ILE A 67 -11.92 -14.43 -27.60
C ILE A 67 -12.82 -15.59 -28.04
N GLN A 68 -12.49 -16.83 -27.65
CA GLN A 68 -13.29 -18.01 -27.98
C GLN A 68 -14.71 -17.90 -27.41
N ASP A 69 -14.87 -17.55 -26.13
CA ASP A 69 -16.16 -17.33 -25.49
C ASP A 69 -16.96 -16.22 -26.19
N SER A 70 -16.29 -15.15 -26.64
CA SER A 70 -16.94 -14.07 -27.41
C SER A 70 -17.41 -14.54 -28.78
N LEU A 71 -16.62 -15.40 -29.46
CA LEU A 71 -17.00 -16.02 -30.73
C LEU A 71 -18.13 -17.04 -30.54
N GLU A 72 -18.10 -17.85 -29.49
CA GLU A 72 -19.17 -18.80 -29.15
C GLU A 72 -20.47 -18.06 -28.81
N LYS A 73 -20.41 -16.92 -28.13
CA LYS A 73 -21.56 -16.01 -27.92
C LYS A 73 -22.10 -15.45 -29.23
N LEU A 74 -21.24 -15.05 -30.15
CA LEU A 74 -21.66 -14.58 -31.49
C LEU A 74 -22.26 -15.70 -32.35
N LEU A 75 -21.73 -16.92 -32.25
CA LEU A 75 -22.22 -18.08 -33.00
C LEU A 75 -23.53 -18.64 -32.42
N SER A 76 -23.73 -18.55 -31.10
CA SER A 76 -24.97 -18.94 -30.42
C SER A 76 -26.07 -17.88 -30.50
N ALA A 77 -25.73 -16.62 -30.75
CA ALA A 77 -26.67 -15.58 -31.10
C ALA A 77 -27.29 -15.88 -32.49
N ARG A 78 -28.44 -16.56 -32.49
CA ARG A 78 -29.23 -16.78 -33.72
C ARG A 78 -29.67 -15.42 -34.31
N PRO A 79 -29.51 -15.19 -35.63
CA PRO A 79 -29.94 -13.96 -36.28
C PRO A 79 -31.46 -13.99 -36.52
N SER A 80 -32.28 -14.01 -35.46
CA SER A 80 -33.74 -13.92 -35.59
C SER A 80 -34.23 -12.48 -35.78
N HIS A 81 -33.42 -11.49 -35.40
CA HIS A 81 -33.64 -10.08 -35.73
C HIS A 81 -32.34 -9.52 -36.30
N ALA A 82 -32.36 -9.14 -37.58
CA ALA A 82 -31.19 -8.63 -38.28
C ALA A 82 -31.07 -7.10 -38.11
N PRO A 83 -30.13 -6.57 -37.31
CA PRO A 83 -29.60 -5.24 -37.56
C PRO A 83 -28.65 -5.31 -38.77
N LYS A 84 -28.77 -4.36 -39.70
CA LYS A 84 -28.01 -4.30 -40.97
C LYS A 84 -26.49 -4.08 -40.78
N ASP A 85 -26.02 -3.89 -39.55
CA ASP A 85 -24.64 -3.54 -39.26
C ASP A 85 -24.02 -4.56 -38.29
N PRO A 86 -22.98 -5.33 -38.70
CA PRO A 86 -22.34 -6.34 -37.85
C PRO A 86 -21.77 -5.73 -36.55
N LYS A 87 -21.44 -4.43 -36.54
CA LYS A 87 -20.95 -3.74 -35.35
C LYS A 87 -22.02 -3.60 -34.26
N ALA A 88 -23.29 -3.43 -34.65
CA ALA A 88 -24.39 -3.34 -33.71
C ALA A 88 -24.69 -4.70 -33.05
N LEU A 89 -24.59 -5.78 -33.82
CA LEU A 89 -24.75 -7.15 -33.31
C LEU A 89 -23.66 -7.53 -32.30
N VAL A 90 -22.42 -7.13 -32.57
CA VAL A 90 -21.28 -7.33 -31.65
C VAL A 90 -21.48 -6.55 -30.35
N LYS A 91 -21.92 -5.29 -30.43
CA LYS A 91 -22.22 -4.47 -29.24
C LYS A 91 -23.36 -5.04 -28.39
N GLU A 92 -24.41 -5.58 -29.02
CA GLU A 92 -25.56 -6.16 -28.32
C GLU A 92 -25.24 -7.50 -27.64
N THR A 93 -24.34 -8.31 -28.23
CA THR A 93 -24.04 -9.67 -27.76
C THR A 93 -22.81 -9.76 -26.84
N ILE A 94 -21.79 -8.91 -27.04
CA ILE A 94 -20.53 -8.93 -26.29
C ILE A 94 -20.44 -7.75 -25.30
N GLY A 95 -21.21 -6.68 -25.52
CA GLY A 95 -21.13 -5.44 -24.74
C GLY A 95 -20.13 -4.43 -25.33
N GLU A 96 -20.09 -3.22 -24.75
CA GLU A 96 -19.11 -2.21 -25.17
C GLU A 96 -17.73 -2.52 -24.60
N GLN A 97 -16.70 -2.37 -25.43
CA GLN A 97 -15.31 -2.57 -25.02
C GLN A 97 -14.97 -1.52 -23.93
N PRO A 98 -14.40 -1.93 -22.79
CA PRO A 98 -13.94 -0.97 -21.79
C PRO A 98 -12.83 -0.10 -22.38
N ASP A 99 -12.86 1.20 -22.05
CA ASP A 99 -11.84 2.15 -22.48
C ASP A 99 -10.45 1.68 -22.05
N LEU A 100 -9.47 1.86 -22.94
CA LEU A 100 -8.08 1.47 -22.68
C LEU A 100 -7.57 2.21 -21.43
N PRO A 101 -6.82 1.53 -20.54
CA PRO A 101 -6.24 2.16 -19.37
C PRO A 101 -5.35 3.33 -19.80
N ALA A 102 -5.54 4.48 -19.14
CA ALA A 102 -4.92 5.78 -19.47
C ALA A 102 -3.39 5.70 -19.66
N GLU A 103 -2.73 4.80 -18.93
CA GLU A 103 -1.29 4.55 -18.97
C GLU A 103 -0.76 4.22 -20.39
N ARG A 104 -1.56 3.49 -21.21
CA ARG A 104 -1.16 3.20 -22.60
C ARG A 104 -1.34 4.37 -23.55
N LEU A 105 -2.25 5.29 -23.24
CA LEU A 105 -2.44 6.52 -24.01
C LEU A 105 -1.34 7.54 -23.67
N GLU A 106 -0.90 7.57 -22.41
CA GLU A 106 0.21 8.41 -21.95
C GLU A 106 1.53 8.09 -22.68
N HIS A 107 1.84 6.81 -22.88
CA HIS A 107 3.01 6.38 -23.66
C HIS A 107 2.97 6.81 -25.14
N ILE A 108 1.78 7.06 -25.70
CA ILE A 108 1.62 7.57 -27.07
C ILE A 108 1.70 9.11 -27.09
N SER A 109 1.29 9.79 -26.01
CA SER A 109 1.34 11.26 -25.88
C SER A 109 2.66 11.84 -25.38
N GLN A 110 3.58 11.02 -24.85
CA GLN A 110 4.90 11.45 -24.34
C GLN A 110 5.77 12.24 -25.36
N SER A 111 5.48 12.15 -26.67
CA SER A 111 6.22 12.91 -27.70
C SER A 111 5.99 14.43 -27.66
N ASN A 112 4.95 14.92 -26.98
CA ASN A 112 4.65 16.35 -26.85
C ASN A 112 5.18 16.98 -25.56
N ASP A 113 5.68 16.19 -24.61
CA ASP A 113 6.04 16.68 -23.27
C ASP A 113 7.33 17.52 -23.30
N ASP A 114 8.25 17.23 -24.22
CA ASP A 114 9.50 18.01 -24.37
C ASP A 114 9.26 19.51 -24.60
N GLN A 115 8.20 19.88 -25.35
CA GLN A 115 7.88 21.27 -25.59
C GLN A 115 7.25 21.96 -24.38
N THR A 116 6.49 21.22 -23.55
CA THR A 116 5.89 21.74 -22.32
C THR A 116 6.98 21.98 -21.26
N TRP A 117 7.94 21.05 -21.14
CA TRP A 117 9.11 21.20 -20.26
C TRP A 117 10.01 22.35 -20.69
N VAL A 118 10.24 22.52 -21.99
CA VAL A 118 10.98 23.69 -22.51
C VAL A 118 10.24 25.00 -22.25
N PHE A 119 8.91 25.02 -22.33
CA PHE A 119 8.12 26.20 -22.01
C PHE A 119 8.16 26.54 -20.51
N LYS A 120 7.98 25.54 -19.64
CA LYS A 120 8.13 25.70 -18.17
C LYS A 120 9.52 26.20 -17.81
N LEU A 121 10.56 25.63 -18.40
CA LEU A 121 11.94 26.09 -18.18
C LEU A 121 12.13 27.54 -18.63
N LYS A 122 11.60 27.93 -19.79
CA LYS A 122 11.66 29.32 -20.26
C LYS A 122 10.91 30.27 -19.33
N GLN A 123 9.74 29.86 -18.85
CA GLN A 123 8.95 30.64 -17.89
C GLN A 123 9.74 30.82 -16.58
N GLU A 124 10.27 29.74 -16.01
CA GLU A 124 11.05 29.77 -14.76
C GLU A 124 12.30 30.64 -14.89
N VAL A 125 13.00 30.57 -16.04
CA VAL A 125 14.17 31.42 -16.33
C VAL A 125 13.79 32.89 -16.42
N LEU A 126 12.64 33.23 -17.00
CA LEU A 126 12.16 34.60 -17.07
C LEU A 126 11.72 35.13 -15.70
N GLU A 127 11.04 34.31 -14.91
CA GLU A 127 10.61 34.65 -13.54
C GLU A 127 11.83 34.83 -12.62
N SER A 128 12.80 33.93 -12.68
CA SER A 128 14.08 34.04 -11.97
C SER A 128 14.84 35.30 -12.35
N ARG A 129 14.90 35.63 -13.65
CA ARG A 129 15.54 36.85 -14.14
C ARG A 129 14.81 38.11 -13.65
N ALA A 130 13.48 38.14 -13.71
CA ALA A 130 12.67 39.25 -13.23
C ALA A 130 12.85 39.46 -11.71
N ASN A 131 12.90 38.37 -10.93
CA ASN A 131 13.16 38.41 -9.50
C ASN A 131 14.57 38.92 -9.18
N MET A 132 15.58 38.46 -9.92
CA MET A 132 16.95 38.96 -9.80
C MET A 132 17.04 40.46 -10.10
N ASP A 133 16.37 40.93 -11.16
CA ASP A 133 16.39 42.34 -11.54
C ASP A 133 15.65 43.22 -10.52
N ARG A 134 14.53 42.73 -9.95
CA ARG A 134 13.84 43.38 -8.82
C ARG A 134 14.74 43.46 -7.58
N ALA A 135 15.43 42.38 -7.23
CA ALA A 135 16.37 42.35 -6.09
C ALA A 135 17.57 43.29 -6.31
N LYS A 136 18.08 43.41 -7.54
CA LYS A 136 19.13 44.37 -7.89
C LYS A 136 18.65 45.82 -7.77
N ALA A 137 17.44 46.12 -8.26
CA ALA A 137 16.85 47.45 -8.11
C ALA A 137 16.69 47.83 -6.62
N ALA A 138 16.13 46.92 -5.81
CA ALA A 138 16.00 47.11 -4.36
C ALA A 138 17.36 47.34 -3.67
N ARG A 139 18.42 46.62 -4.08
CA ARG A 139 19.78 46.84 -3.55
C ARG A 139 20.33 48.22 -3.90
N VAL A 140 20.10 48.71 -5.12
CA VAL A 140 20.54 50.04 -5.55
C VAL A 140 19.79 51.13 -4.79
N GLU A 141 18.49 50.96 -4.57
CA GLU A 141 17.67 51.87 -3.75
C GLU A 141 18.11 51.86 -2.28
N ALA A 142 18.39 50.69 -1.70
CA ALA A 142 18.90 50.60 -0.33
C ALA A 142 20.29 51.27 -0.18
N GLN A 143 21.17 51.11 -1.17
CA GLN A 143 22.49 51.76 -1.16
C GLN A 143 22.39 53.28 -1.30
N SER A 144 21.43 53.81 -2.06
CA SER A 144 21.23 55.26 -2.20
C SER A 144 20.65 55.92 -0.95
N HIS A 145 19.87 55.19 -0.15
CA HIS A 145 19.26 55.69 1.09
C HIS A 145 20.15 55.49 2.35
N SER A 146 21.19 54.66 2.30
CA SER A 146 22.03 54.27 3.46
C SER A 146 23.10 55.28 3.92
N ARG A 147 23.12 56.51 3.39
CA ARG A 147 24.19 57.51 3.68
C ARG A 147 23.96 58.40 4.91
N GLY A 148 22.89 58.21 5.68
CA GLY A 148 22.62 58.95 6.92
C GLY A 148 22.49 58.04 8.15
N GLU A 149 22.86 58.54 9.34
CA GLU A 149 22.58 57.84 10.61
C GLU A 149 21.06 57.69 10.79
N ALA A 150 20.56 56.46 10.66
CA ALA A 150 19.15 56.15 10.81
C ALA A 150 18.72 56.27 12.28
N SER A 151 17.57 56.91 12.53
CA SER A 151 17.03 57.05 13.88
C SER A 151 16.67 55.68 14.48
N LEU A 152 16.71 55.56 15.80
CA LEU A 152 16.42 54.30 16.50
C LEU A 152 15.02 53.75 16.17
N GLN A 153 14.03 54.63 15.97
CA GLN A 153 12.68 54.25 15.55
C GLN A 153 12.66 53.67 14.13
N GLN A 154 13.46 54.23 13.22
CA GLN A 154 13.58 53.73 11.85
C GLN A 154 14.29 52.38 11.80
N GLN A 155 15.24 52.13 12.71
CA GLN A 155 15.91 50.83 12.86
C GLN A 155 14.96 49.76 13.41
N VAL A 156 14.17 50.08 14.44
CA VAL A 156 13.17 49.14 15.00
C VAL A 156 12.12 48.80 13.94
N TYR A 157 11.59 49.80 13.23
CA TYR A 157 10.64 49.56 12.14
C TYR A 157 11.23 48.71 11.01
N ALA A 158 12.47 48.97 10.60
CA ALA A 158 13.15 48.16 9.58
C ALA A 158 13.37 46.70 10.05
N LEU A 159 13.66 46.48 11.34
CA LEU A 159 13.79 45.15 11.92
C LEU A 159 12.44 44.42 11.99
N GLU A 160 11.36 45.12 12.33
CA GLU A 160 10.00 44.57 12.30
C GLU A 160 9.61 44.15 10.87
N CYS A 161 9.86 45.01 9.87
CA CYS A 161 9.63 44.67 8.47
C CYS A 161 10.49 43.49 8.02
N ALA A 162 11.77 43.43 8.38
CA ALA A 162 12.65 42.31 8.04
C ALA A 162 12.19 41.00 8.70
N LYS A 163 11.68 41.06 9.94
CA LYS A 163 11.11 39.91 10.63
C LYS A 163 9.86 39.42 9.91
N ASP A 164 8.97 40.32 9.51
CA ASP A 164 7.72 39.97 8.83
C ASP A 164 8.00 39.41 7.41
N GLU A 165 8.97 39.97 6.67
CA GLU A 165 9.42 39.43 5.38
C GLU A 165 10.07 38.04 5.51
N MET A 166 10.88 37.81 6.56
CA MET A 166 11.41 36.48 6.85
C MET A 166 10.31 35.47 7.17
N VAL A 167 9.29 35.88 7.92
CA VAL A 167 8.15 35.02 8.24
C VAL A 167 7.37 34.70 6.97
N GLU A 168 7.10 35.67 6.11
CA GLU A 168 6.45 35.46 4.81
C GLU A 168 7.26 34.53 3.90
N TRP A 169 8.59 34.70 3.83
CA TRP A 169 9.47 33.83 3.07
C TRP A 169 9.44 32.39 3.59
N VAL A 170 9.53 32.19 4.92
CA VAL A 170 9.46 30.86 5.53
C VAL A 170 8.08 30.23 5.29
N GLN A 171 7.00 30.99 5.42
CA GLN A 171 5.65 30.49 5.14
C GLN A 171 5.50 30.11 3.67
N GLY A 172 5.98 30.94 2.73
CA GLY A 172 5.98 30.62 1.31
C GLY A 172 6.81 29.39 0.96
N GLU A 173 7.96 29.20 1.61
CA GLU A 173 8.79 28.02 1.41
C GLU A 173 8.15 26.76 2.00
N LEU A 174 7.50 26.86 3.16
CA LEU A 174 6.74 25.75 3.77
C LEU A 174 5.55 25.32 2.91
N VAL A 175 4.84 26.27 2.29
CA VAL A 175 3.72 25.98 1.37
C VAL A 175 4.22 25.25 0.11
N LYS A 176 5.35 25.69 -0.47
CA LYS A 176 5.97 24.98 -1.61
C LYS A 176 6.41 23.57 -1.23
N MET A 177 6.94 23.38 -0.01
CA MET A 177 7.29 22.04 0.47
C MET A 177 6.07 21.13 0.66
N GLU A 178 4.89 21.69 0.96
CA GLU A 178 3.63 20.94 1.03
C GLU A 178 3.12 20.55 -0.38
N GLU A 179 3.24 21.45 -1.36
CA GLU A 179 2.83 21.20 -2.75
C GLU A 179 3.79 20.24 -3.50
N ASP A 180 5.11 20.33 -3.29
CA ASP A 180 6.09 19.37 -3.83
C ASP A 180 6.03 18.00 -3.12
N SER A 181 5.34 17.92 -1.97
CA SER A 181 5.07 16.67 -1.25
C SER A 181 3.86 15.89 -1.78
N ILE A 182 3.27 16.29 -2.91
CA ILE A 182 2.22 15.49 -3.58
C ILE A 182 2.83 14.29 -4.33
N PHE A 183 4.15 14.30 -4.59
CA PHE A 183 4.88 13.18 -5.20
C PHE A 183 5.55 12.22 -4.21
N LEU A 184 5.37 12.43 -2.90
CA LEU A 184 6.02 11.63 -1.85
C LEU A 184 5.05 10.73 -1.07
N GLU A 185 3.83 10.52 -1.59
CA GLU A 185 2.88 9.54 -1.03
C GLU A 185 3.10 8.10 -1.57
N ASP A 186 3.99 7.88 -2.55
CA ASP A 186 4.25 6.54 -3.13
C ASP A 186 5.70 6.04 -3.03
N ALA A 187 6.35 6.24 -1.88
CA ALA A 187 7.61 5.54 -1.62
C ALA A 187 7.83 5.20 -0.15
N SER A 188 7.27 4.07 0.28
CA SER A 188 7.85 3.16 1.30
C SER A 188 8.14 3.75 2.71
N PRO A 189 8.36 2.89 3.73
CA PRO A 189 8.58 3.37 5.08
C PRO A 189 9.88 4.17 5.13
N ILE A 190 9.78 5.43 5.57
CA ILE A 190 10.89 6.32 5.90
C ILE A 190 11.93 5.52 6.69
N LYS A 191 13.04 5.17 6.01
CA LYS A 191 14.25 4.67 6.66
C LYS A 191 14.77 5.81 7.54
N ARG A 192 14.39 5.78 8.82
CA ARG A 192 15.06 6.58 9.84
C ARG A 192 16.57 6.30 9.71
N PRO A 193 17.44 7.33 9.78
CA PRO A 193 18.87 7.10 9.79
C PRO A 193 19.19 6.18 10.97
N LEU A 194 19.73 5.00 10.62
CA LEU A 194 20.19 3.96 11.54
C LEU A 194 21.35 4.56 12.35
N LYS A 195 21.01 5.26 13.43
CA LYS A 195 21.98 5.70 14.43
C LYS A 195 22.39 4.44 15.20
N ASP A 196 23.55 3.92 14.82
CA ASP A 196 24.37 2.92 15.51
C ASP A 196 23.60 1.90 16.35
N ASN A 197 23.44 0.70 15.79
CA ASN A 197 23.10 -0.50 16.54
C ASN A 197 24.27 -0.88 17.47
N ALA A 198 24.50 -0.10 18.52
CA ALA A 198 24.98 -0.67 19.77
C ALA A 198 23.86 -1.58 20.29
N PRO A 199 24.18 -2.75 20.89
CA PRO A 199 23.16 -3.53 21.57
C PRO A 199 22.52 -2.62 22.63
N VAL A 200 21.28 -2.20 22.38
CA VAL A 200 20.49 -1.46 23.36
C VAL A 200 20.40 -2.39 24.55
N ASP A 201 21.11 -2.04 25.63
CA ASP A 201 21.07 -2.79 26.87
C ASP A 201 19.63 -2.75 27.39
N LEU A 202 18.90 -3.83 27.10
CA LEU A 202 17.49 -4.01 27.42
C LEU A 202 17.24 -3.81 28.91
N ALA A 203 18.21 -4.18 29.76
CA ALA A 203 18.13 -3.94 31.20
C ALA A 203 18.12 -2.44 31.54
N SER A 204 18.97 -1.65 30.89
CA SER A 204 19.00 -0.19 31.07
C SER A 204 17.73 0.50 30.56
N ALA A 205 17.14 -0.01 29.46
CA ALA A 205 15.91 0.50 28.89
C ALA A 205 14.71 0.18 29.79
N GLU A 206 14.61 -1.05 30.28
CA GLU A 206 13.58 -1.44 31.26
C GLU A 206 13.70 -0.66 32.56
N GLN A 207 14.93 -0.44 33.06
CA GLN A 207 15.13 0.35 34.27
C GLN A 207 14.69 1.79 34.07
N ARG A 208 15.01 2.41 32.92
CA ARG A 208 14.52 3.75 32.58
C ARG A 208 12.99 3.82 32.51
N VAL A 209 12.34 2.79 31.96
CA VAL A 209 10.86 2.72 31.92
C VAL A 209 10.28 2.58 33.32
N ARG A 210 10.87 1.74 34.18
CA ARG A 210 10.45 1.61 35.58
C ARG A 210 10.66 2.92 36.35
N ASP A 211 11.75 3.63 36.13
CA ASP A 211 12.03 4.91 36.78
C ASP A 211 11.04 5.99 36.35
N VAL A 212 10.69 6.06 35.06
CA VAL A 212 9.66 6.99 34.56
C VAL A 212 8.28 6.63 35.10
N TYR A 213 7.95 5.34 35.17
CA TYR A 213 6.67 4.87 35.68
C TYR A 213 6.53 5.10 37.20
N THR A 214 7.62 4.93 37.96
CA THR A 214 7.64 5.25 39.39
C THR A 214 7.49 6.76 39.61
N GLN A 215 8.18 7.60 38.84
CA GLN A 215 7.99 9.06 38.88
C GLN A 215 6.53 9.46 38.58
N TYR A 216 5.93 8.86 37.55
CA TYR A 216 4.53 9.09 37.20
C TYR A 216 3.57 8.68 38.33
N THR A 217 3.76 7.51 38.93
CA THR A 217 2.91 7.02 40.02
C THR A 217 3.08 7.84 41.29
N THR A 218 4.31 8.29 41.62
CA THR A 218 4.54 9.20 42.76
C THR A 218 3.93 10.58 42.54
N ALA A 219 4.05 11.13 41.32
CA ALA A 219 3.43 12.41 40.98
C ALA A 219 1.90 12.31 41.09
N ARG A 220 1.32 11.22 40.59
CA ARG A 220 -0.11 10.96 40.67
C ARG A 220 -0.60 10.77 42.12
N ALA A 221 0.15 10.06 42.95
CA ALA A 221 -0.16 9.91 44.37
C ALA A 221 -0.12 11.27 45.10
N SER A 222 0.90 12.09 44.86
CA SER A 222 0.99 13.44 45.44
C SER A 222 -0.14 14.36 44.99
N LEU A 223 -0.61 14.20 43.75
CA LEU A 223 -1.74 14.96 43.22
C LEU A 223 -3.06 14.51 43.89
N ILE A 224 -3.23 13.22 44.13
CA ILE A 224 -4.38 12.68 44.88
C ILE A 224 -4.34 13.18 46.32
N GLU A 225 -3.19 13.12 46.99
CA GLU A 225 -3.03 13.61 48.37
C GLU A 225 -3.32 15.12 48.47
N SER A 226 -2.81 15.93 47.52
CA SER A 226 -3.14 17.35 47.48
C SER A 226 -4.64 17.59 47.25
N TYR A 227 -5.29 16.80 46.40
CA TYR A 227 -6.72 16.88 46.17
C TYR A 227 -7.54 16.45 47.40
N GLU A 228 -7.13 15.41 48.12
CA GLU A 228 -7.74 14.98 49.38
C GLU A 228 -7.56 16.05 50.48
N SER A 229 -6.40 16.70 50.55
CA SER A 229 -6.16 17.81 51.48
C SER A 229 -7.05 19.02 51.19
N LEU A 230 -7.42 19.23 49.92
CA LEU A 230 -8.36 20.26 49.48
C LEU A 230 -9.83 19.89 49.72
N GLN A 231 -10.17 18.60 49.76
CA GLN A 231 -11.52 18.11 50.02
C GLN A 231 -11.85 17.99 51.52
N HIS A 232 -10.86 17.93 52.42
CA HIS A 232 -11.09 18.02 53.85
C HIS A 232 -11.09 19.49 54.33
N PRO A 233 -12.25 20.08 54.71
CA PRO A 233 -12.24 21.33 55.44
C PRO A 233 -11.50 21.14 56.77
N PRO A 234 -10.72 22.13 57.26
CA PRO A 234 -10.11 22.02 58.58
C PRO A 234 -11.23 21.80 59.60
N THR A 235 -11.19 20.64 60.27
CA THR A 235 -12.11 20.27 61.33
C THR A 235 -11.86 21.25 62.48
N VAL A 236 -12.69 22.30 62.54
CA VAL A 236 -12.87 23.07 63.77
C VAL A 236 -13.65 22.15 64.68
N GLU A 237 -13.00 21.67 65.75
CA GLU A 237 -13.69 21.00 66.84
C GLU A 237 -14.76 21.95 67.40
N GLN A 238 -16.02 21.63 67.12
CA GLN A 238 -17.14 22.18 67.87
C GLN A 238 -18.01 21.03 68.37
N ASP A 239 -18.13 21.09 69.69
CA ASP A 239 -18.87 20.24 70.59
C ASP A 239 -20.39 20.31 70.36
N GLU A 240 -21.05 19.22 70.78
CA GLU A 240 -22.47 19.09 71.15
C GLU A 240 -23.61 19.02 70.11
N LYS A 241 -24.15 17.78 70.04
CA LYS A 241 -25.57 17.36 70.26
C LYS A 241 -26.68 17.53 69.21
N ALA A 242 -27.35 16.37 69.05
CA ALA A 242 -28.79 16.11 68.91
C ALA A 242 -29.42 16.07 67.50
N GLU A 243 -29.57 14.84 66.99
CA GLU A 243 -30.85 14.13 66.76
C GLU A 243 -32.09 14.96 66.31
N ILE A 244 -32.69 14.58 65.17
CA ILE A 244 -34.13 14.24 65.01
C ILE A 244 -34.43 13.74 63.58
N GLU A 245 -35.37 12.80 63.55
CA GLU A 245 -35.88 11.95 62.49
C GLU A 245 -36.65 12.64 61.35
N ALA A 246 -36.69 11.90 60.23
CA ALA A 246 -37.75 11.73 59.23
C ALA A 246 -38.89 12.77 59.11
N ALA A 247 -39.03 13.34 57.91
CA ALA A 247 -40.35 13.56 57.30
C ALA A 247 -40.25 13.72 55.78
N SER A 248 -40.96 12.83 55.07
CA SER A 248 -41.35 12.99 53.67
C SER A 248 -42.09 14.31 53.48
N THR A 249 -41.55 15.19 52.64
CA THR A 249 -42.35 16.23 51.97
C THR A 249 -41.87 16.31 50.54
N LYS A 250 -42.75 15.95 49.60
CA LYS A 250 -42.63 16.31 48.18
C LYS A 250 -42.61 17.84 48.09
N GLN A 251 -41.43 18.44 48.12
CA GLN A 251 -41.21 19.79 47.64
C GLN A 251 -40.51 19.67 46.29
N THR A 252 -41.20 20.09 45.24
CA THR A 252 -40.58 20.61 44.03
C THR A 252 -39.73 21.80 44.43
N THR A 253 -38.51 21.55 44.89
CA THR A 253 -37.51 22.60 45.06
C THR A 253 -36.97 22.89 43.67
N ALA A 254 -37.52 23.91 43.00
CA ALA A 254 -36.68 24.67 42.09
C ALA A 254 -35.39 24.99 42.86
N PRO A 255 -34.19 24.66 42.34
CA PRO A 255 -32.97 24.92 43.08
C PRO A 255 -32.86 26.44 43.25
N GLN A 256 -33.20 26.94 44.44
CA GLN A 256 -32.96 28.32 44.87
C GLN A 256 -31.47 28.51 45.21
N MET A 257 -30.57 27.93 44.41
CA MET A 257 -29.19 28.38 44.38
C MET A 257 -29.22 29.65 43.55
N PRO A 258 -29.00 30.84 44.13
CA PRO A 258 -28.89 32.05 43.31
C PRO A 258 -27.77 31.80 42.30
N ILE A 259 -28.00 32.18 41.03
CA ILE A 259 -27.05 32.02 39.91
C ILE A 259 -25.62 32.48 40.28
N THR A 260 -25.52 33.40 41.24
CA THR A 260 -24.27 33.88 41.85
C THR A 260 -23.39 32.79 42.46
N LYS A 261 -23.97 31.71 43.00
CA LYS A 261 -23.22 30.54 43.51
C LYS A 261 -22.74 29.59 42.40
N LEU A 262 -23.25 29.73 41.18
CA LEU A 262 -22.94 28.87 40.03
C LEU A 262 -21.83 29.46 39.15
N PHE A 263 -21.65 30.79 39.17
CA PHE A 263 -20.57 31.48 38.45
C PHE A 263 -19.16 30.95 38.70
N PRO A 264 -18.73 30.61 39.93
CA PRO A 264 -17.38 30.07 40.14
C PRO A 264 -17.20 28.65 39.56
N HIS A 265 -18.28 27.90 39.34
CA HIS A 265 -18.24 26.55 38.77
C HIS A 265 -18.43 26.51 37.24
N LEU A 266 -18.91 27.60 36.64
CA LEU A 266 -19.09 27.74 35.19
C LEU A 266 -17.79 27.49 34.38
N PRO A 267 -16.61 28.01 34.80
CA PRO A 267 -15.35 27.70 34.12
C PRO A 267 -15.00 26.21 34.16
N HIS A 268 -15.31 25.52 35.26
CA HIS A 268 -15.11 24.08 35.38
C HIS A 268 -16.04 23.32 34.44
N LEU A 269 -17.33 23.69 34.38
CA LEU A 269 -18.31 23.09 33.49
C LEU A 269 -17.99 23.34 32.00
N ALA A 270 -17.50 24.54 31.67
CA ALA A 270 -17.03 24.87 30.33
C ALA A 270 -15.80 24.03 29.96
N ARG A 271 -14.88 23.82 30.90
CA ARG A 271 -13.70 22.96 30.70
C ARG A 271 -14.09 21.49 30.51
N THR A 272 -15.03 20.97 31.28
CA THR A 272 -15.52 19.59 31.09
C THR A 272 -16.21 19.43 29.75
N SER A 273 -17.08 20.38 29.36
CA SER A 273 -17.70 20.39 28.02
C SER A 273 -16.66 20.40 26.88
N ASN A 274 -15.62 21.22 27.00
CA ASN A 274 -14.53 21.25 26.02
C ASN A 274 -13.74 19.94 25.98
N ASN A 275 -13.48 19.34 27.14
CA ASN A 275 -12.81 18.04 27.22
C ASN A 275 -13.67 16.94 26.58
N ASP A 276 -14.97 16.92 26.84
CA ASP A 276 -15.90 15.96 26.25
C ASP A 276 -15.91 16.08 24.73
N ARG A 277 -15.92 17.32 24.21
CA ARG A 277 -15.83 17.59 22.77
C ARG A 277 -14.50 17.11 22.19
N ALA A 278 -13.39 17.35 22.88
CA ALA A 278 -12.06 16.90 22.46
C ALA A 278 -11.96 15.36 22.45
N LEU A 279 -12.52 14.69 23.46
CA LEU A 279 -12.56 13.23 23.54
C LEU A 279 -13.41 12.63 22.42
N LEU A 280 -14.57 13.23 22.10
CA LEU A 280 -15.39 12.82 20.98
C LEU A 280 -14.67 12.99 19.64
N GLN A 281 -13.95 14.11 19.46
CA GLN A 281 -13.14 14.32 18.27
C GLN A 281 -12.03 13.27 18.16
N GLN A 282 -11.37 12.94 19.27
CA GLN A 282 -10.36 11.89 19.30
C GLN A 282 -10.96 10.51 19.00
N SER A 283 -12.14 10.17 19.54
CA SER A 283 -12.76 8.88 19.26
C SER A 283 -13.15 8.74 17.80
N VAL A 284 -13.70 9.80 17.19
CA VAL A 284 -14.02 9.80 15.75
C VAL A 284 -12.76 9.67 14.91
N TYR A 285 -11.69 10.37 15.28
CA TYR A 285 -10.40 10.26 14.60
C TYR A 285 -9.84 8.83 14.67
N LEU A 286 -9.83 8.21 15.86
CA LEU A 286 -9.36 6.83 16.03
C LEU A 286 -10.24 5.84 15.26
N GLN A 287 -11.55 6.03 15.23
CA GLN A 287 -12.45 5.19 14.45
C GLN A 287 -12.15 5.31 12.94
N SER A 288 -11.86 6.51 12.46
CA SER A 288 -11.45 6.71 11.06
C SER A 288 -10.10 6.06 10.74
N GLN A 289 -9.14 6.13 11.68
CA GLN A 289 -7.86 5.43 11.52
C GLN A 289 -8.03 3.90 11.51
N ILE A 290 -8.88 3.35 12.37
CA ILE A 290 -9.16 1.91 12.39
C ILE A 290 -9.79 1.48 11.07
N ALA A 291 -10.78 2.22 10.57
CA ALA A 291 -11.41 1.91 9.29
C ALA A 291 -10.43 2.00 8.11
N ALA A 292 -9.51 2.97 8.13
CA ALA A 292 -8.45 3.06 7.12
C ALA A 292 -7.48 1.86 7.21
N ALA A 293 -7.05 1.49 8.42
CA ALA A 293 -6.19 0.33 8.62
C ALA A 293 -6.88 -0.99 8.22
N ASP A 294 -8.17 -1.14 8.48
CA ASP A 294 -8.95 -2.30 8.05
C ASP A 294 -8.99 -2.38 6.51
N GLN A 295 -9.19 -1.25 5.83
CA GLN A 295 -9.14 -1.18 4.37
C GLN A 295 -7.75 -1.56 3.82
N ASP A 296 -6.67 -1.05 4.43
CA ASP A 296 -5.29 -1.40 4.05
C ASP A 296 -5.02 -2.91 4.24
N ILE A 297 -5.54 -3.51 5.31
CA ILE A 297 -5.43 -4.95 5.55
C ILE A 297 -6.21 -5.72 4.48
N GLU A 298 -7.42 -5.29 4.14
CA GLU A 298 -8.21 -5.93 3.08
C GLU A 298 -7.50 -5.88 1.72
N ASP A 299 -6.91 -4.73 1.38
CA ASP A 299 -6.19 -4.56 0.12
C ASP A 299 -4.89 -5.37 0.10
N ALA A 300 -4.16 -5.44 1.22
CA ALA A 300 -3.01 -6.32 1.37
C ALA A 300 -3.40 -7.80 1.25
N LEU A 301 -4.52 -8.23 1.85
CA LEU A 301 -5.04 -9.58 1.73
C LEU A 301 -5.48 -9.90 0.30
N LEU A 302 -6.12 -8.96 -0.39
CA LEU A 302 -6.47 -9.11 -1.80
C LEU A 302 -5.22 -9.30 -2.66
N ARG A 303 -4.20 -8.45 -2.44
CA ARG A 303 -2.92 -8.56 -3.15
C ARG A 303 -2.25 -9.90 -2.90
N LEU A 304 -2.12 -10.32 -1.64
CA LEU A 304 -1.57 -11.62 -1.27
C LEU A 304 -2.39 -12.78 -1.87
N SER A 305 -3.72 -12.65 -1.94
CA SER A 305 -4.58 -13.66 -2.57
C SER A 305 -4.38 -13.73 -4.09
N GLY A 306 -4.10 -12.59 -4.74
CA GLY A 306 -3.78 -12.52 -6.16
C GLY A 306 -2.39 -13.04 -6.49
N GLU A 307 -1.43 -12.90 -5.57
CA GLU A 307 -0.08 -13.43 -5.68
C GLU A 307 -0.02 -14.94 -5.33
N SER A 308 -0.91 -15.41 -4.46
CA SER A 308 -1.04 -16.83 -4.08
C SER A 308 -1.69 -17.67 -5.18
N HIS A 309 -1.03 -18.76 -5.59
CA HIS A 309 -1.59 -19.76 -6.50
C HIS A 309 -2.38 -20.85 -5.80
N LEU A 310 -2.39 -20.84 -4.46
CA LEU A 310 -3.06 -21.84 -3.63
C LEU A 310 -4.49 -21.44 -3.28
N LEU A 311 -4.83 -20.16 -3.46
CA LEU A 311 -6.14 -19.61 -3.14
C LEU A 311 -6.89 -19.18 -4.41
N PRO A 312 -8.23 -19.26 -4.42
CA PRO A 312 -9.04 -18.63 -5.45
C PRO A 312 -8.78 -17.12 -5.45
N ALA A 313 -8.46 -16.56 -6.62
CA ALA A 313 -8.14 -15.14 -6.76
C ALA A 313 -9.25 -14.25 -6.19
N GLY A 314 -8.90 -13.33 -5.29
CA GLY A 314 -9.82 -12.35 -4.70
C GLY A 314 -10.53 -12.78 -3.41
N SER A 315 -10.15 -13.90 -2.79
CA SER A 315 -10.72 -14.28 -1.50
C SER A 315 -10.15 -13.42 -0.35
N LYS A 316 -10.97 -12.51 0.19
CA LYS A 316 -10.68 -11.76 1.43
C LYS A 316 -10.86 -12.59 2.70
N ASP A 317 -11.46 -13.76 2.59
CA ASP A 317 -11.86 -14.57 3.75
C ASP A 317 -10.67 -15.29 4.38
N VAL A 318 -10.26 -14.85 5.57
CA VAL A 318 -9.19 -15.44 6.37
C VAL A 318 -9.45 -16.91 6.70
N ALA A 319 -10.73 -17.34 6.77
CA ALA A 319 -11.06 -18.75 6.98
C ALA A 319 -10.63 -19.62 5.77
N ALA A 320 -10.76 -19.09 4.55
CA ALA A 320 -10.30 -19.78 3.34
C ALA A 320 -8.77 -19.95 3.36
N TRP A 321 -8.02 -18.94 3.80
CA TRP A 321 -6.57 -19.03 4.03
C TRP A 321 -6.22 -20.16 5.00
N GLY A 322 -6.92 -20.23 6.15
CA GLY A 322 -6.71 -21.29 7.14
C GLY A 322 -6.94 -22.69 6.58
N ASN A 323 -8.02 -22.89 5.82
CA ASN A 323 -8.34 -24.18 5.22
C ASN A 323 -7.30 -24.60 4.16
N THR A 324 -6.92 -23.68 3.27
CA THR A 324 -5.89 -23.97 2.25
C THR A 324 -4.52 -24.25 2.87
N ALA A 325 -4.16 -23.59 3.97
CA ALA A 325 -2.92 -23.87 4.69
C ALA A 325 -2.93 -25.29 5.28
N LEU A 326 -4.06 -25.72 5.87
CA LEU A 326 -4.23 -27.08 6.38
C LEU A 326 -4.18 -28.13 5.25
N GLU A 327 -4.78 -27.85 4.09
CA GLU A 327 -4.71 -28.73 2.92
C GLU A 327 -3.28 -28.82 2.36
N ALA A 328 -2.56 -27.69 2.28
CA ALA A 328 -1.16 -27.66 1.87
C ALA A 328 -0.25 -28.42 2.86
N GLU A 329 -0.49 -28.29 4.17
CA GLU A 329 0.23 -29.05 5.19
C GLU A 329 -0.05 -30.56 5.08
N ALA A 330 -1.30 -30.94 4.85
CA ALA A 330 -1.67 -32.34 4.66
C ALA A 330 -0.99 -32.96 3.43
N THR A 331 -1.05 -32.27 2.28
CA THR A 331 -0.44 -32.74 1.02
C THR A 331 1.08 -32.82 1.11
N THR A 332 1.73 -31.86 1.76
CA THR A 332 3.19 -31.92 1.98
C THR A 332 3.57 -33.05 2.93
N CYS A 333 2.79 -33.29 3.99
CA CYS A 333 2.99 -34.44 4.87
C CYS A 333 2.87 -35.77 4.12
N GLU A 334 1.88 -35.91 3.24
CA GLU A 334 1.71 -37.10 2.40
C GLU A 334 2.89 -37.29 1.43
N PHE A 335 3.28 -36.22 0.73
CA PHE A 335 4.42 -36.24 -0.19
C PHE A 335 5.73 -36.64 0.52
N VAL A 336 6.00 -36.07 1.70
CA VAL A 336 7.19 -36.42 2.49
C VAL A 336 7.15 -37.87 2.94
N LYS A 337 5.99 -38.37 3.39
CA LYS A 337 5.82 -39.79 3.76
C LYS A 337 6.11 -40.71 2.57
N GLU A 338 5.58 -40.40 1.40
CA GLU A 338 5.81 -41.18 0.18
C GLU A 338 7.31 -41.20 -0.19
N LYS A 339 7.98 -40.05 -0.17
CA LYS A 339 9.43 -39.96 -0.42
C LYS A 339 10.26 -40.71 0.62
N LEU A 340 9.84 -40.71 1.89
CA LEU A 340 10.51 -41.46 2.95
C LEU A 340 10.32 -42.98 2.77
N LEU A 341 9.14 -43.42 2.32
CA LEU A 341 8.90 -44.84 2.01
C LEU A 341 9.71 -45.27 0.79
N ALA A 342 9.77 -44.45 -0.26
CA ALA A 342 10.59 -44.70 -1.44
C ALA A 342 12.08 -44.80 -1.07
N SER A 343 12.60 -43.86 -0.26
CA SER A 343 14.00 -43.90 0.17
C SER A 343 14.30 -45.11 1.05
N LYS A 344 13.38 -45.52 1.94
CA LYS A 344 13.51 -46.78 2.70
C LYS A 344 13.58 -48.00 1.79
N ALA A 345 12.78 -48.04 0.73
CA ALA A 345 12.82 -49.13 -0.25
C ALA A 345 14.17 -49.17 -0.98
N GLU A 346 14.68 -48.01 -1.41
CA GLU A 346 16.00 -47.89 -2.04
C GLU A 346 17.13 -48.32 -1.11
N ILE A 347 17.13 -47.84 0.15
CA ILE A 347 18.12 -48.24 1.17
C ILE A 347 18.06 -49.74 1.42
N SER A 348 16.86 -50.34 1.50
CA SER A 348 16.72 -51.79 1.65
C SER A 348 17.27 -52.55 0.44
N GLY A 349 17.12 -51.98 -0.76
CA GLY A 349 17.72 -52.51 -2.00
C GLY A 349 19.24 -52.46 -1.95
N VAL A 350 19.81 -51.33 -1.56
CA VAL A 350 21.27 -51.18 -1.39
C VAL A 350 21.81 -52.12 -0.32
N SER A 351 21.13 -52.25 0.82
CA SER A 351 21.52 -53.20 1.89
C SER A 351 21.58 -54.63 1.36
N ARG A 352 20.59 -55.07 0.57
CA ARG A 352 20.60 -56.39 -0.06
C ARG A 352 21.77 -56.57 -1.02
N VAL A 353 22.10 -55.55 -1.81
CA VAL A 353 23.27 -55.60 -2.71
C VAL A 353 24.57 -55.72 -1.92
N VAL A 354 24.71 -54.96 -0.83
CA VAL A 354 25.88 -55.05 0.07
C VAL A 354 25.97 -56.45 0.70
N GLU A 355 24.87 -56.99 1.21
CA GLU A 355 24.82 -58.36 1.75
C GLU A 355 25.24 -59.39 0.70
N LEU A 356 24.74 -59.30 -0.54
CA LEU A 356 25.16 -60.19 -1.62
C LEU A 356 26.65 -60.05 -1.94
N CYS A 357 27.19 -58.84 -1.98
CA CYS A 357 28.62 -58.60 -2.20
C CYS A 357 29.49 -59.13 -1.05
N THR A 358 29.03 -59.01 0.20
CA THR A 358 29.75 -59.58 1.36
C THR A 358 29.76 -61.10 1.34
N LEU A 359 28.62 -61.74 1.05
CA LEU A 359 28.53 -63.20 0.86
C LEU A 359 29.43 -63.68 -0.28
N GLN A 360 29.46 -62.96 -1.40
CA GLN A 360 30.38 -63.29 -2.50
C GLN A 360 31.84 -63.17 -2.05
N GLY A 361 32.18 -62.16 -1.26
CA GLY A 361 33.51 -62.01 -0.65
C GLY A 361 33.88 -63.17 0.27
N GLU A 362 32.96 -63.63 1.11
CA GLU A 362 33.18 -64.78 2.00
C GLU A 362 33.36 -66.09 1.22
N VAL A 363 32.55 -66.33 0.18
CA VAL A 363 32.70 -67.50 -0.69
C VAL A 363 34.06 -67.49 -1.40
N LEU A 364 34.48 -66.34 -1.92
CA LEU A 364 35.80 -66.20 -2.54
C LEU A 364 36.95 -66.37 -1.54
N ALA A 365 36.75 -66.01 -0.27
CA ALA A 365 37.72 -66.23 0.78
C ALA A 365 37.83 -67.71 1.20
N ALA A 366 36.72 -68.47 1.15
CA ALA A 366 36.68 -69.90 1.52
C ALA A 366 37.24 -70.85 0.44
N VAL A 367 37.42 -70.38 -0.80
CA VAL A 367 37.97 -71.16 -1.92
C VAL A 367 39.51 -71.06 -2.03
N LYS A 368 40.14 -70.21 -1.21
CA LYS A 368 41.59 -70.19 -1.00
C LYS A 368 41.96 -71.05 0.21
#